data_AF-A0A523Z7T7-F1
#
_entry.id   AF-A0A523Z7T7-F1
#
_cell.length_a   1.000
_cell.length_b   1.000
_cell.length_c   1.000
_cell.angle_alpha   90.00
_cell.angle_beta   90.00
_cell.angle_gamma   90.00
#
_symmetry.space_group_name_H-M   'P 1'
#
loop_
_entity.id
_entity.type
_entity.pdbx_description
1 polymer ?
#
loop_
_entity_poly.entity_id
_entity_poly.type
_entity_poly.pdbx_seq_one_letter_code
_entity_poly.pdbx_strand_id
1 'polypeptide(L)'
;MLILILSITIQAFFSPGGGVRDAIIEEIKGARQQIDVAMYILTDRELSNAIVDASNRGIEVRVILDELKSMEIKYSKHIFLEGKGIEIRLDGSHLSRNGKYKGIMHHKFSIIDGSILITGSYNWTHSAEELNDENILIIKEAENIIKEYEKEFKKIWERSSSIKSPPVLNPYNISQLKKNIGKWVIVVGKPSNWNISRSGHLFIDFGDSKDDFTFLLWKEGVDKLKDRGFHFELLDNSVIELQGKLILHEKYGLEIVTDSPDAIKVQ
;
A
#
# COMPACT_ATOMS: atom_id res chain seq x y z
N MET A 1 -43.25 5.98 23.46
CA MET A 1 -42.66 5.08 22.46
C MET A 1 -41.92 5.96 21.47
N LEU A 2 -40.59 6.05 21.58
CA LEU A 2 -39.77 6.86 20.67
C LEU A 2 -39.55 6.01 19.41
N ILE A 3 -40.20 6.34 18.30
CA ILE A 3 -39.93 5.71 17.01
C ILE A 3 -38.71 6.44 16.45
N LEU A 4 -37.53 5.83 16.55
CA LEU A 4 -36.37 6.28 15.80
C LEU A 4 -36.64 5.93 14.33
N ILE A 5 -36.99 6.92 13.52
CA ILE A 5 -36.97 6.76 12.07
C ILE A 5 -35.51 6.86 11.68
N LEU A 6 -34.84 5.72 11.45
CA LEU A 6 -33.53 5.70 10.81
C LEU A 6 -33.72 6.24 9.38
N SER A 7 -33.40 7.52 9.19
CA SER A 7 -33.37 8.12 7.87
C SER A 7 -32.03 7.79 7.20
N ILE A 8 -32.10 7.09 6.08
CA ILE A 8 -30.94 6.90 5.19
C ILE A 8 -30.31 8.26 4.92
N THR A 9 -29.00 8.36 5.14
CA THR A 9 -28.23 9.57 4.84
C THR A 9 -27.33 9.28 3.64
N ILE A 10 -27.39 10.14 2.62
CA ILE A 10 -26.54 10.05 1.42
C ILE A 10 -25.87 11.40 1.23
N GLN A 11 -24.54 11.39 1.16
CA GLN A 11 -23.73 12.57 0.89
C GLN A 11 -22.84 12.29 -0.32
N ALA A 12 -22.70 13.28 -1.19
CA ALA A 12 -21.82 13.21 -2.35
C ALA A 12 -20.62 14.15 -2.14
N PHE A 13 -19.45 13.68 -2.54
CA PHE A 13 -18.22 14.47 -2.56
C PHE A 13 -17.59 14.32 -3.94
N PHE A 14 -16.89 15.38 -4.39
CA PHE A 14 -16.31 15.46 -5.72
C PHE A 14 -14.87 15.97 -5.65
N SER A 15 -14.05 15.50 -6.57
CA SER A 15 -12.70 15.99 -6.86
C SER A 15 -12.61 16.38 -8.34
N PRO A 16 -11.67 17.25 -8.76
CA PRO A 16 -10.66 17.91 -7.93
C PRO A 16 -11.24 19.09 -7.15
N GLY A 17 -10.51 19.57 -6.14
CA GLY A 17 -10.93 20.72 -5.32
C GLY A 17 -10.89 20.50 -3.80
N GLY A 18 -10.46 19.31 -3.37
CA GLY A 18 -10.30 18.95 -1.97
C GLY A 18 -11.60 18.46 -1.30
N GLY A 19 -11.48 17.45 -0.44
CA GLY A 19 -12.50 17.04 0.53
C GLY A 19 -13.02 15.61 0.36
N VAL A 20 -12.75 14.92 -0.76
CA VAL A 20 -13.08 13.50 -0.89
C VAL A 20 -12.20 12.68 0.04
N ARG A 21 -10.88 12.88 -0.01
CA ARG A 21 -9.94 12.22 0.90
C ARG A 21 -10.30 12.47 2.37
N ASP A 22 -10.53 13.72 2.75
CA ASP A 22 -10.87 14.10 4.12
C ASP A 22 -12.17 13.44 4.60
N ALA A 23 -13.21 13.43 3.75
CA ALA A 23 -14.47 12.79 4.08
C ALA A 23 -14.29 11.28 4.34
N ILE A 24 -13.50 10.59 3.51
CA ILE A 24 -13.19 9.16 3.72
C ILE A 24 -12.41 8.96 5.03
N ILE A 25 -11.39 9.80 5.30
CA ILE A 25 -10.57 9.72 6.51
C ILE A 25 -11.43 9.91 7.77
N GLU A 26 -12.38 10.83 7.76
CA GLU A 26 -13.27 11.06 8.91
C GLU A 26 -14.16 9.84 9.21
N GLU A 27 -14.69 9.16 8.20
CA GLU A 27 -15.43 7.91 8.42
C GLU A 27 -14.51 6.80 8.97
N ILE A 28 -13.29 6.67 8.46
CA ILE A 28 -12.29 5.70 8.96
C ILE A 28 -11.90 5.99 10.42
N LYS A 29 -11.77 7.27 10.80
CA LYS A 29 -11.52 7.67 12.20
C LYS A 29 -12.69 7.28 13.12
N GLY A 30 -13.92 7.36 12.61
CA GLY A 30 -15.14 7.01 13.34
C GLY A 30 -15.39 5.51 13.55
N ALA A 31 -14.71 4.64 12.79
CA ALA A 31 -14.90 3.19 12.82
C ALA A 31 -14.66 2.57 14.21
N ARG A 32 -15.48 1.58 14.57
CA ARG A 32 -15.52 0.94 15.90
C ARG A 32 -15.35 -0.58 15.90
N GLN A 33 -15.57 -1.26 14.78
CA GLN A 33 -15.55 -2.71 14.69
C GLN A 33 -14.74 -3.21 13.49
N GLN A 34 -15.10 -2.80 12.27
CA GLN A 34 -14.52 -3.35 11.04
C GLN A 34 -14.50 -2.33 9.91
N ILE A 35 -13.46 -2.41 9.08
CA ILE A 35 -13.33 -1.68 7.82
C ILE A 35 -12.97 -2.68 6.72
N ASP A 36 -13.85 -2.79 5.73
CA ASP A 36 -13.62 -3.55 4.51
C ASP A 36 -13.34 -2.58 3.36
N VAL A 37 -12.26 -2.81 2.62
CA VAL A 37 -11.87 -1.96 1.49
C VAL A 37 -11.67 -2.82 0.25
N ALA A 38 -12.45 -2.59 -0.81
CA ALA A 38 -12.21 -3.15 -2.14
C ALA A 38 -11.84 -2.00 -3.09
N MET A 39 -10.57 -1.96 -3.49
CA MET A 39 -10.01 -0.81 -4.19
C MET A 39 -9.14 -1.22 -5.38
N TYR A 40 -9.46 -0.71 -6.57
CA TYR A 40 -8.69 -1.01 -7.77
C TYR A 40 -7.23 -0.52 -7.67
N ILE A 41 -7.03 0.74 -7.26
CA ILE A 41 -5.69 1.31 -7.06
C ILE A 41 -5.63 1.99 -5.69
N LEU A 42 -4.61 1.61 -4.91
CA LEU A 42 -4.30 2.20 -3.63
C LEU A 42 -2.83 2.66 -3.59
N THR A 43 -2.62 3.96 -3.72
CA THR A 43 -1.30 4.61 -3.61
C THR A 43 -1.27 5.76 -2.61
N ASP A 44 -2.44 6.23 -2.18
CA ASP A 44 -2.58 7.36 -1.26
C ASP A 44 -2.06 7.03 0.13
N ARG A 45 -1.13 7.85 0.62
CA ARG A 45 -0.46 7.65 1.90
C ARG A 45 -1.37 8.00 3.08
N GLU A 46 -2.16 9.05 2.98
CA GLU A 46 -3.00 9.55 4.07
C GLU A 46 -4.15 8.56 4.33
N LEU A 47 -4.79 8.05 3.28
CA LEU A 47 -5.79 6.99 3.40
C LEU A 47 -5.20 5.68 3.92
N SER A 48 -4.01 5.31 3.46
CA SER A 48 -3.30 4.12 3.96
C SER A 48 -2.91 4.25 5.43
N ASN A 49 -2.49 5.43 5.87
CA ASN A 49 -2.20 5.69 7.27
C ASN A 49 -3.47 5.68 8.12
N ALA A 50 -4.58 6.23 7.62
CA ALA A 50 -5.86 6.24 8.34
C ALA A 50 -6.35 4.82 8.65
N ILE A 51 -6.22 3.87 7.71
CA ILE A 51 -6.57 2.47 7.97
C ILE A 51 -5.56 1.77 8.89
N VAL A 52 -4.27 2.12 8.84
CA VAL A 52 -3.26 1.65 9.82
C VAL A 52 -3.59 2.16 11.22
N ASP A 53 -3.97 3.43 11.35
CA ASP A 53 -4.36 4.02 12.62
C ASP A 53 -5.65 3.39 13.16
N ALA A 54 -6.60 3.02 12.30
CA ALA A 54 -7.76 2.23 12.69
C ALA A 54 -7.37 0.85 13.21
N SER A 55 -6.50 0.14 12.49
CA SER A 55 -5.99 -1.17 12.92
C SER A 55 -5.25 -1.08 14.27
N ASN A 56 -4.44 -0.04 14.48
CA ASN A 56 -3.75 0.21 15.75
C ASN A 56 -4.72 0.49 16.93
N ARG A 57 -5.95 0.96 16.65
CA ARG A 57 -7.03 1.09 17.65
C ARG A 57 -7.73 -0.24 17.95
N GLY A 58 -7.35 -1.34 17.28
CA GLY A 58 -7.97 -2.66 17.42
C GLY A 58 -9.16 -2.91 16.49
N ILE A 59 -9.37 -2.05 15.49
CA ILE A 59 -10.41 -2.23 14.46
C ILE A 59 -9.93 -3.29 13.47
N GLU A 60 -10.80 -4.23 13.10
CA GLU A 60 -10.47 -5.21 12.05
C GLU A 60 -10.43 -4.49 10.70
N VAL A 61 -9.32 -4.59 9.97
CA VAL A 61 -9.18 -3.97 8.65
C VAL A 61 -8.84 -5.04 7.63
N ARG A 62 -9.66 -5.13 6.58
CA ARG A 62 -9.51 -6.06 5.46
C ARG A 62 -9.44 -5.31 4.15
N VAL A 63 -8.41 -5.57 3.35
CA VAL A 63 -8.18 -4.86 2.09
C VAL A 63 -8.08 -5.84 0.93
N ILE A 64 -8.79 -5.56 -0.16
CA ILE A 64 -8.67 -6.24 -1.44
C ILE A 64 -8.22 -5.24 -2.49
N LEU A 65 -7.12 -5.55 -3.19
CA LEU A 65 -6.68 -4.81 -4.37
C LEU A 65 -6.67 -5.68 -5.63
N ASP A 66 -6.68 -5.04 -6.79
CA ASP A 66 -6.42 -5.73 -8.05
C ASP A 66 -4.96 -6.18 -8.13
N GLU A 67 -4.73 -7.46 -8.44
CA GLU A 67 -3.38 -8.04 -8.44
C GLU A 67 -2.50 -7.44 -9.52
N LEU A 68 -2.99 -7.37 -10.76
CA LEU A 68 -2.21 -6.87 -11.89
C LEU A 68 -1.77 -5.43 -11.62
N LYS A 69 -2.70 -4.58 -11.19
CA LYS A 69 -2.41 -3.17 -10.98
C LYS A 69 -1.53 -2.93 -9.76
N SER A 70 -1.68 -3.74 -8.71
CA SER A 70 -0.80 -3.70 -7.55
C SER A 70 0.64 -4.06 -7.89
N MET A 71 0.84 -5.05 -8.78
CA MET A 71 2.18 -5.47 -9.22
C MET A 71 2.81 -4.52 -10.24
N GLU A 72 2.00 -3.82 -11.04
CA GLU A 72 2.46 -2.84 -12.04
C GLU A 72 2.88 -1.51 -11.39
N ILE A 73 2.11 -1.04 -10.42
CA ILE A 73 2.33 0.27 -9.79
C ILE A 73 3.37 0.15 -8.68
N LYS A 74 4.54 0.76 -8.91
CA LYS A 74 5.68 0.80 -7.96
C LYS A 74 5.32 1.22 -6.53
N TYR A 75 4.33 2.10 -6.38
CA TYR A 75 3.91 2.67 -5.10
C TYR A 75 2.58 2.14 -4.59
N SER A 76 2.09 1.02 -5.13
CA SER A 76 0.91 0.37 -4.57
C SER A 76 1.17 0.02 -3.10
N LYS A 77 0.21 0.31 -2.23
CA LYS A 77 0.38 0.21 -0.78
C LYS A 77 0.20 -1.20 -0.23
N HIS A 78 0.04 -2.20 -1.09
CA HIS A 78 -0.20 -3.56 -0.66
C HIS A 78 0.87 -4.12 0.29
N ILE A 79 2.16 -3.97 -0.06
CA ILE A 79 3.27 -4.40 0.81
C ILE A 79 3.37 -3.55 2.07
N PHE A 80 3.14 -2.23 1.96
CA PHE A 80 3.16 -1.34 3.11
C PHE A 80 2.12 -1.75 4.16
N LEU A 81 0.89 -2.02 3.74
CA LEU A 81 -0.20 -2.43 4.64
C LEU A 81 0.05 -3.83 5.23
N GLU A 82 0.51 -4.78 4.42
CA GLU A 82 0.89 -6.10 4.90
C GLU A 82 1.98 -6.00 5.99
N GLY A 83 3.01 -5.19 5.76
CA GLY A 83 4.09 -4.93 6.72
C GLY A 83 3.63 -4.20 8.00
N LYS A 84 2.40 -3.65 8.00
CA LYS A 84 1.73 -3.10 9.18
C LYS A 84 0.77 -4.09 9.86
N GLY A 85 0.72 -5.34 9.38
CA GLY A 85 -0.12 -6.39 9.93
C GLY A 85 -1.58 -6.34 9.49
N ILE A 86 -1.92 -5.53 8.48
CA ILE A 86 -3.27 -5.47 7.93
C ILE A 86 -3.50 -6.68 7.02
N GLU A 87 -4.65 -7.37 7.15
CA GLU A 87 -4.98 -8.47 6.24
C GLU A 87 -5.32 -7.91 4.87
N ILE A 88 -4.47 -8.23 3.89
CA ILE A 88 -4.61 -7.79 2.53
C ILE A 88 -4.57 -8.95 1.55
N ARG A 89 -5.42 -8.88 0.54
CA ARG A 89 -5.52 -9.85 -0.54
C ARG A 89 -5.46 -9.18 -1.90
N LEU A 90 -4.91 -9.92 -2.86
CA LEU A 90 -4.84 -9.52 -4.26
C LEU A 90 -5.80 -10.39 -5.07
N ASP A 91 -6.70 -9.74 -5.82
CA ASP A 91 -7.61 -10.43 -6.73
C ASP A 91 -6.95 -10.62 -8.10
N GLY A 92 -6.34 -11.79 -8.27
CA GLY A 92 -5.80 -12.29 -9.53
C GLY A 92 -6.79 -13.14 -10.34
N SER A 93 -8.07 -13.23 -9.94
CA SER A 93 -9.03 -14.19 -10.51
C SER A 93 -9.32 -13.99 -12.00
N HIS A 94 -8.97 -12.82 -12.54
CA HIS A 94 -9.07 -12.53 -13.97
C HIS A 94 -7.85 -12.98 -14.79
N LEU A 95 -6.81 -13.51 -14.16
CA LEU A 95 -5.65 -14.13 -14.82
C LEU A 95 -6.12 -15.41 -15.54
N SER A 96 -5.99 -15.45 -16.86
CA SER A 96 -6.33 -16.66 -17.61
C SER A 96 -5.16 -17.63 -17.71
N ARG A 97 -5.46 -18.89 -18.05
CA ARG A 97 -4.49 -20.01 -18.10
C ARG A 97 -3.27 -19.78 -18.99
N ASN A 98 -3.32 -18.84 -19.94
CA ASN A 98 -2.18 -18.49 -20.79
C ASN A 98 -1.35 -17.31 -20.24
N GLY A 99 -1.56 -16.93 -18.98
CA GLY A 99 -0.89 -15.81 -18.33
C GLY A 99 -1.41 -14.43 -18.72
N LYS A 100 -2.48 -14.34 -19.53
CA LYS A 100 -3.11 -13.05 -19.90
C LYS A 100 -4.30 -12.76 -19.01
N TYR A 101 -4.36 -11.56 -18.43
CA TYR A 101 -5.55 -11.10 -17.72
C TYR A 101 -6.69 -10.83 -18.72
N LYS A 102 -7.90 -11.30 -18.39
CA LYS A 102 -9.14 -11.13 -19.18
C LYS A 102 -10.07 -10.06 -18.60
N GLY A 103 -9.67 -9.40 -17.52
CA GLY A 103 -10.45 -8.42 -16.77
C GLY A 103 -9.65 -7.93 -15.56
N ILE A 104 -10.27 -7.07 -14.75
CA ILE A 104 -9.68 -6.45 -13.57
C ILE A 104 -10.74 -6.31 -12.46
N MET A 105 -10.31 -6.32 -11.21
CA MET A 105 -11.14 -5.93 -10.07
C MET A 105 -11.21 -4.40 -10.02
N HIS A 106 -12.23 -3.82 -10.65
CA HIS A 106 -12.33 -2.36 -10.83
C HIS A 106 -13.20 -1.64 -9.77
N HIS A 107 -13.55 -2.30 -8.68
CA HIS A 107 -14.33 -1.69 -7.60
C HIS A 107 -13.52 -0.59 -6.89
N LYS A 108 -14.25 0.42 -6.39
CA LYS A 108 -13.74 1.42 -5.44
C LYS A 108 -14.81 1.64 -4.38
N PHE A 109 -14.83 0.78 -3.37
CA PHE A 109 -15.73 0.94 -2.25
C PHE A 109 -15.10 0.52 -0.93
N SER A 110 -15.66 1.01 0.16
CA SER A 110 -15.37 0.56 1.50
C SER A 110 -16.64 0.47 2.34
N ILE A 111 -16.68 -0.50 3.24
CA ILE A 111 -17.78 -0.71 4.19
C ILE A 111 -17.19 -0.53 5.58
N ILE A 112 -17.82 0.30 6.41
CA ILE A 112 -17.39 0.57 7.77
C ILE A 112 -18.51 0.16 8.73
N ASP A 113 -18.16 -0.70 9.69
CA ASP A 113 -19.02 -1.20 10.77
C ASP A 113 -20.36 -1.83 10.30
N GLY A 114 -20.45 -2.25 9.04
CA GLY A 114 -21.68 -2.79 8.45
C GLY A 114 -22.84 -1.77 8.31
N SER A 115 -22.58 -0.47 8.53
CA SER A 115 -23.61 0.58 8.54
C SER A 115 -23.29 1.78 7.66
N ILE A 116 -22.06 1.88 7.16
CA ILE A 116 -21.59 2.94 6.28
C ILE A 116 -20.98 2.31 5.02
N LEU A 117 -21.46 2.72 3.85
CA LEU A 117 -20.90 2.39 2.55
C LEU A 117 -20.32 3.65 1.93
N ILE A 118 -19.07 3.59 1.49
CA ILE A 118 -18.44 4.60 0.65
C ILE A 118 -18.18 3.97 -0.71
N THR A 119 -18.65 4.57 -1.80
CA THR A 119 -18.49 4.02 -3.15
C THR A 119 -18.46 5.12 -4.20
N GLY A 120 -17.80 4.90 -5.33
CA GLY A 120 -17.74 5.88 -6.42
C GLY A 120 -16.70 5.56 -7.49
N SER A 121 -16.23 6.58 -8.19
CA SER A 121 -15.15 6.46 -9.19
C SER A 121 -13.76 6.54 -8.56
N TYR A 122 -13.68 7.19 -7.38
CA TYR A 122 -12.46 7.60 -6.72
C TYR A 122 -11.56 6.42 -6.32
N ASN A 123 -10.44 6.24 -7.04
CA ASN A 123 -9.36 5.38 -6.56
C ASN A 123 -8.66 6.06 -5.38
N TRP A 124 -8.15 5.30 -4.42
CA TRP A 124 -7.39 5.86 -3.30
C TRP A 124 -5.97 6.23 -3.75
N THR A 125 -5.86 7.29 -4.55
CA THR A 125 -4.63 7.83 -5.12
C THR A 125 -4.58 9.36 -4.98
N HIS A 126 -3.38 9.92 -4.95
CA HIS A 126 -3.21 11.37 -4.93
C HIS A 126 -3.80 12.06 -6.17
N SER A 127 -3.70 11.42 -7.35
CA SER A 127 -4.26 11.96 -8.60
C SER A 127 -5.80 12.03 -8.57
N ALA A 128 -6.46 11.11 -7.86
CA ALA A 128 -7.91 11.13 -7.73
C ALA A 128 -8.37 12.36 -6.93
N GLU A 129 -7.60 12.78 -5.91
CA GLU A 129 -7.91 13.99 -5.13
C GLU A 129 -7.64 15.28 -5.91
N GLU A 130 -6.47 15.38 -6.54
CA GLU A 130 -5.95 16.68 -6.99
C GLU A 130 -6.14 16.95 -8.49
N LEU A 131 -6.29 15.91 -9.31
CA LEU A 131 -6.16 16.03 -10.77
C LEU A 131 -7.38 15.55 -11.54
N ASN A 132 -8.01 14.46 -11.11
CA ASN A 132 -9.09 13.82 -11.85
C ASN A 132 -10.46 14.32 -11.38
N ASP A 133 -11.40 14.43 -12.32
CA ASP A 133 -12.81 14.55 -12.00
C ASP A 133 -13.31 13.21 -11.42
N GLU A 134 -13.58 13.17 -10.12
CA GLU A 134 -13.97 11.96 -9.39
C GLU A 134 -15.17 12.25 -8.49
N ASN A 135 -15.88 11.19 -8.10
CA ASN A 135 -16.94 11.28 -7.10
C ASN A 135 -16.90 10.11 -6.11
N ILE A 136 -17.44 10.36 -4.93
CA ILE A 136 -17.90 9.32 -4.00
C ILE A 136 -19.29 9.63 -3.47
N LEU A 137 -19.98 8.58 -3.02
CA LEU A 137 -21.15 8.64 -2.18
C LEU A 137 -20.80 8.02 -0.83
N ILE A 138 -21.11 8.72 0.25
CA ILE A 138 -21.15 8.17 1.62
C ILE A 138 -22.61 7.92 1.95
N ILE A 139 -22.95 6.65 2.12
CA ILE A 139 -24.31 6.16 2.35
C ILE A 139 -24.35 5.52 3.73
N LYS A 140 -25.20 6.03 4.63
CA LYS A 140 -25.35 5.54 6.00
C LYS A 140 -26.77 5.05 6.26
N GLU A 141 -26.91 4.08 7.15
CA GLU A 141 -28.20 3.52 7.61
C GLU A 141 -29.04 2.92 6.46
N ALA A 142 -28.37 2.40 5.42
CA ALA A 142 -28.99 1.80 4.24
C ALA A 142 -28.71 0.29 4.17
N GLU A 143 -29.19 -0.44 5.18
CA GLU A 143 -28.87 -1.86 5.41
C GLU A 143 -28.98 -2.73 4.14
N ASN A 144 -30.03 -2.54 3.34
CA ASN A 144 -30.28 -3.33 2.14
C ASN A 144 -29.15 -3.25 1.11
N ILE A 145 -28.67 -2.05 0.80
CA ILE A 145 -27.60 -1.87 -0.18
C ILE A 145 -26.25 -2.25 0.41
N ILE A 146 -26.01 -1.93 1.68
CA ILE A 146 -24.76 -2.27 2.38
C ILE A 146 -24.56 -3.79 2.37
N LYS A 147 -25.61 -4.57 2.68
CA LYS A 147 -25.56 -6.04 2.62
C LYS A 147 -25.22 -6.61 1.24
N GLU A 148 -25.65 -5.96 0.15
CA GLU A 148 -25.26 -6.41 -1.19
C GLU A 148 -23.77 -6.14 -1.46
N TYR A 149 -23.23 -5.01 -0.98
CA TYR A 149 -21.80 -4.73 -1.04
C TYR A 149 -20.99 -5.67 -0.14
N GLU A 150 -21.47 -6.03 1.06
CA GLU A 150 -20.83 -7.03 1.92
C GLU A 150 -20.75 -8.40 1.25
N LYS A 151 -21.83 -8.83 0.57
CA LYS A 151 -21.84 -10.08 -0.20
C LYS A 151 -20.82 -10.07 -1.33
N GLU A 152 -20.75 -8.98 -2.09
CA GLU A 152 -19.77 -8.84 -3.18
C GLU A 152 -18.34 -8.79 -2.62
N PHE A 153 -18.10 -8.05 -1.53
CA PHE A 153 -16.81 -8.03 -0.84
C PHE A 153 -16.40 -9.44 -0.44
N LYS A 154 -17.27 -10.17 0.24
CA LYS A 154 -17.03 -11.57 0.67
C LYS A 154 -16.69 -12.48 -0.52
N LYS A 155 -17.43 -12.37 -1.62
CA LYS A 155 -17.18 -13.15 -2.84
C LYS A 155 -15.81 -12.86 -3.46
N ILE A 156 -15.39 -11.60 -3.48
CA ILE A 156 -14.06 -11.23 -3.97
C ILE A 156 -12.98 -11.69 -2.97
N TRP A 157 -13.23 -11.54 -1.67
CA TRP A 157 -12.34 -11.97 -0.60
C TRP A 157 -12.02 -13.46 -0.68
N GLU A 158 -13.04 -14.31 -0.86
CA GLU A 158 -12.92 -15.76 -0.96
C GLU A 158 -12.14 -16.24 -2.20
N ARG A 159 -12.24 -15.52 -3.33
CA ARG A 159 -11.49 -15.86 -4.56
C ARG A 159 -10.10 -15.21 -4.64
N SER A 160 -9.86 -14.17 -3.85
CA SER A 160 -8.58 -13.46 -3.80
C SER A 160 -7.53 -14.23 -3.01
N SER A 161 -6.25 -13.98 -3.29
CA SER A 161 -5.14 -14.62 -2.60
C SER A 161 -4.55 -13.67 -1.57
N SER A 162 -4.29 -14.16 -0.36
CA SER A 162 -3.44 -13.45 0.60
C SER A 162 -2.09 -13.14 -0.04
N ILE A 163 -1.52 -11.98 0.29
CA ILE A 163 -0.15 -11.69 -0.10
C ILE A 163 0.74 -12.75 0.55
N LYS A 164 1.57 -13.41 -0.26
CA LYS A 164 2.69 -14.14 0.30
C LYS A 164 3.71 -13.08 0.67
N SER A 165 3.94 -12.91 1.96
CA SER A 165 4.90 -11.93 2.45
C SER A 165 6.21 -12.07 1.66
N PRO A 166 6.77 -10.94 1.18
CA PRO A 166 8.03 -10.97 0.46
C PRO A 166 9.06 -11.77 1.26
N PRO A 167 9.90 -12.59 0.61
CA PRO A 167 10.91 -13.33 1.34
C PRO A 167 11.85 -12.33 2.04
N VAL A 168 12.12 -12.58 3.31
CA VAL A 168 13.12 -11.86 4.09
C VAL A 168 14.49 -12.47 3.81
N LEU A 169 15.39 -11.67 3.27
CA LEU A 169 16.68 -12.09 2.75
C LEU A 169 17.82 -11.45 3.55
N ASN A 170 18.93 -12.16 3.66
CA ASN A 170 20.15 -11.63 4.26
C ASN A 170 20.99 -10.93 3.16
N PRO A 171 21.38 -9.65 3.33
CA PRO A 171 22.12 -8.90 2.30
C PRO A 171 23.48 -9.50 1.97
N TYR A 172 24.09 -10.25 2.89
CA TYR A 172 25.39 -10.89 2.70
C TYR A 172 25.30 -12.28 2.04
N ASN A 173 24.09 -12.79 1.78
CA ASN A 173 23.87 -14.07 1.10
C ASN A 173 23.53 -13.86 -0.39
N ILE A 174 24.56 -13.56 -1.18
CA ILE A 174 24.42 -13.24 -2.61
C ILE A 174 23.75 -14.36 -3.42
N SER A 175 23.98 -15.63 -3.07
CA SER A 175 23.31 -16.77 -3.73
C SER A 175 21.80 -16.76 -3.51
N GLN A 176 21.36 -16.42 -2.29
CA GLN A 176 19.94 -16.31 -1.94
C GLN A 176 19.28 -15.13 -2.65
N LEU A 177 19.95 -13.98 -2.70
CA LEU A 177 19.47 -12.79 -3.40
C LEU A 177 19.33 -13.07 -4.91
N LYS A 178 20.34 -13.66 -5.57
CA LYS A 178 20.28 -14.00 -7.00
C LYS A 178 19.10 -14.90 -7.38
N LYS A 179 18.68 -15.82 -6.49
CA LYS A 179 17.49 -16.68 -6.70
C LYS A 179 16.15 -15.93 -6.65
N ASN A 180 16.15 -14.67 -6.20
CA ASN A 180 14.96 -13.83 -6.04
C ASN A 180 14.98 -12.58 -6.93
N ILE A 181 15.88 -12.49 -7.90
CA ILE A 181 15.86 -11.43 -8.93
C ILE A 181 14.49 -11.39 -9.60
N GLY A 182 13.97 -10.18 -9.79
CA GLY A 182 12.66 -9.91 -10.37
C GLY A 182 11.49 -9.99 -9.38
N LYS A 183 11.73 -10.45 -8.14
CA LYS A 183 10.71 -10.51 -7.09
C LYS A 183 10.79 -9.30 -6.19
N TRP A 184 9.65 -8.95 -5.58
CA TRP A 184 9.64 -8.08 -4.42
C TRP A 184 10.20 -8.85 -3.22
N VAL A 185 11.12 -8.24 -2.47
CA VAL A 185 11.81 -8.86 -1.33
C VAL A 185 11.92 -7.87 -0.18
N ILE A 186 12.17 -8.40 1.00
CA ILE A 186 12.64 -7.63 2.16
C ILE A 186 14.08 -8.06 2.41
N VAL A 187 15.00 -7.11 2.58
CA VAL A 187 16.40 -7.35 2.91
C VAL A 187 16.68 -6.75 4.27
N VAL A 188 17.16 -7.56 5.21
CA VAL A 188 17.40 -7.14 6.61
C VAL A 188 18.86 -7.35 6.96
N GLY A 189 19.54 -6.29 7.38
CA GLY A 189 20.91 -6.36 7.84
C GLY A 189 21.46 -5.00 8.27
N LYS A 190 22.72 -5.00 8.69
CA LYS A 190 23.44 -3.76 9.04
C LYS A 190 24.20 -3.24 7.82
N PRO A 191 24.10 -1.96 7.43
CA PRO A 191 24.91 -1.42 6.34
C PRO A 191 26.41 -1.52 6.64
N SER A 192 27.25 -1.75 5.63
CA SER A 192 28.69 -1.56 5.73
C SER A 192 29.06 -0.09 5.55
N ASN A 193 28.34 0.59 4.66
CA ASN A 193 28.53 2.00 4.36
C ASN A 193 27.22 2.60 3.83
N TRP A 194 27.09 3.92 3.90
CA TRP A 194 26.05 4.64 3.18
C TRP A 194 26.54 6.05 2.82
N ASN A 195 25.99 6.61 1.75
CA ASN A 195 26.26 7.99 1.39
C ASN A 195 25.10 8.61 0.60
N ILE A 196 24.93 9.93 0.73
CA ILE A 196 24.09 10.71 -0.19
C ILE A 196 25.01 11.34 -1.24
N SER A 197 24.77 11.05 -2.51
CA SER A 197 25.58 11.58 -3.61
C SER A 197 25.38 13.10 -3.80
N ARG A 198 26.25 13.71 -4.62
CA ARG A 198 26.07 15.12 -5.03
C ARG A 198 24.76 15.38 -5.75
N SER A 199 24.21 14.38 -6.45
CA SER A 199 22.89 14.46 -7.09
C SER A 199 21.74 14.16 -6.12
N GLY A 200 22.02 13.93 -4.84
CA GLY A 200 21.02 13.75 -3.78
C GLY A 200 20.47 12.33 -3.65
N HIS A 201 21.06 11.32 -4.29
CA HIS A 201 20.63 9.92 -4.15
C HIS A 201 21.31 9.26 -2.98
N LEU A 202 20.57 8.48 -2.20
CA LEU A 202 21.12 7.69 -1.09
C LEU A 202 21.51 6.31 -1.59
N PHE A 203 22.75 5.93 -1.30
CA PHE A 203 23.31 4.60 -1.49
C PHE A 203 23.50 3.98 -0.12
N ILE A 204 23.08 2.73 0.05
CA ILE A 204 23.32 1.92 1.24
C ILE A 204 23.96 0.62 0.78
N ASP A 205 25.20 0.39 1.18
CA ASP A 205 26.01 -0.74 0.76
C ASP A 205 26.09 -1.79 1.86
N PHE A 206 26.14 -3.06 1.46
CA PHE A 206 26.32 -4.20 2.36
C PHE A 206 27.62 -4.98 2.07
N GLY A 207 28.55 -4.35 1.35
CA GLY A 207 29.89 -4.83 1.09
C GLY A 207 30.69 -3.80 0.30
N ASP A 208 31.91 -4.15 -0.07
CA ASP A 208 32.86 -3.23 -0.74
C ASP A 208 33.07 -3.60 -2.23
N SER A 209 32.44 -4.66 -2.70
CA SER A 209 32.53 -5.15 -4.08
C SER A 209 31.26 -4.86 -4.88
N LYS A 210 31.41 -4.74 -6.20
CA LYS A 210 30.28 -4.64 -7.16
C LYS A 210 29.36 -5.87 -7.17
N ASP A 211 29.81 -6.98 -6.60
CA ASP A 211 29.03 -8.23 -6.51
C ASP A 211 28.19 -8.29 -5.24
N ASP A 212 28.39 -7.34 -4.32
CA ASP A 212 27.63 -7.21 -3.09
C ASP A 212 26.29 -6.50 -3.35
N PHE A 213 25.39 -6.58 -2.37
CA PHE A 213 24.08 -5.95 -2.47
C PHE A 213 24.15 -4.46 -2.13
N THR A 214 23.54 -3.64 -2.99
CA THR A 214 23.37 -2.20 -2.75
C THR A 214 21.89 -1.82 -2.83
N PHE A 215 21.49 -0.90 -1.97
CA PHE A 215 20.19 -0.25 -2.05
C PHE A 215 20.34 1.21 -2.49
N LEU A 216 19.56 1.61 -3.48
CA LEU A 216 19.54 2.95 -4.05
C LEU A 216 18.17 3.58 -3.84
N LEU A 217 18.15 4.73 -3.15
CA LEU A 217 16.99 5.61 -3.07
C LEU A 217 17.25 6.90 -3.86
N TRP A 218 16.42 7.14 -4.88
CA TRP A 218 16.47 8.35 -5.68
C TRP A 218 16.20 9.61 -4.85
N LYS A 219 16.61 10.76 -5.41
CA LYS A 219 16.60 12.05 -4.72
C LYS A 219 15.21 12.40 -4.19
N GLU A 220 14.17 12.13 -4.98
CA GLU A 220 12.78 12.38 -4.60
C GLU A 220 12.37 11.62 -3.34
N GLY A 221 12.86 10.40 -3.17
CA GLY A 221 12.64 9.60 -1.97
C GLY A 221 13.43 10.12 -0.78
N VAL A 222 14.69 10.53 -1.00
CA VAL A 222 15.57 11.12 0.02
C VAL A 222 14.98 12.43 0.54
N ASP A 223 14.50 13.31 -0.34
CA ASP A 223 13.89 14.59 0.03
C ASP A 223 12.63 14.34 0.88
N LYS A 224 11.78 13.39 0.49
CA LYS A 224 10.62 12.99 1.30
C LYS A 224 10.98 12.41 2.67
N LEU A 225 12.11 11.72 2.79
CA LEU A 225 12.61 11.26 4.10
C LEU A 225 13.04 12.45 4.97
N LYS A 226 13.75 13.43 4.39
CA LYS A 226 14.13 14.66 5.10
C LYS A 226 12.92 15.45 5.57
N ASP A 227 11.90 15.60 4.73
CA ASP A 227 10.65 16.28 5.07
C ASP A 227 9.91 15.58 6.23
N ARG A 228 10.14 14.27 6.40
CA ARG A 228 9.60 13.48 7.53
C ARG A 228 10.49 13.52 8.78
N GLY A 229 11.59 14.29 8.77
CA GLY A 229 12.55 14.35 9.87
C GLY A 229 13.38 13.07 10.04
N PHE A 230 13.61 12.31 8.96
CA PHE A 230 14.46 11.11 9.03
C PHE A 230 15.93 11.49 9.26
N HIS A 231 16.53 10.90 10.30
CA HIS A 231 17.95 11.07 10.63
C HIS A 231 18.76 9.93 9.99
N PHE A 232 19.57 10.24 8.97
CA PHE A 232 20.31 9.22 8.21
C PHE A 232 21.45 8.60 9.02
N GLU A 233 21.94 9.27 10.06
CA GLU A 233 22.96 8.76 10.99
C GLU A 233 22.46 7.51 11.75
N LEU A 234 21.16 7.26 11.78
CA LEU A 234 20.59 6.02 12.31
C LEU A 234 21.05 4.78 11.54
N LEU A 235 21.45 4.93 10.26
CA LEU A 235 21.94 3.83 9.43
C LEU A 235 23.29 3.29 9.91
N ASP A 236 24.09 4.06 10.65
CA ASP A 236 25.43 3.66 11.10
C ASP A 236 25.40 2.49 12.11
N ASN A 237 24.36 2.43 12.93
CA ASN A 237 24.33 1.57 14.12
C ASN A 237 23.11 0.64 14.21
N SER A 238 22.19 0.73 13.26
CA SER A 238 20.97 -0.06 13.29
C SER A 238 20.99 -1.22 12.29
N VAL A 239 20.27 -2.28 12.64
CA VAL A 239 19.75 -3.22 11.65
C VAL A 239 18.62 -2.50 10.92
N ILE A 240 18.68 -2.51 9.59
CA ILE A 240 17.67 -1.87 8.76
C ILE A 240 16.94 -2.92 7.94
N GLU A 241 15.70 -2.60 7.62
CA GLU A 241 14.84 -3.34 6.72
C GLU A 241 14.66 -2.51 5.45
N LEU A 242 15.02 -3.11 4.31
CA LEU A 242 14.94 -2.51 2.99
C LEU A 242 14.00 -3.34 2.14
N GLN A 243 13.06 -2.71 1.45
CA GLN A 243 12.09 -3.42 0.63
C GLN A 243 11.99 -2.87 -0.78
N GLY A 244 11.77 -3.77 -1.73
CA GLY A 244 11.62 -3.40 -3.13
C GLY A 244 11.80 -4.58 -4.06
N LYS A 245 11.67 -4.32 -5.35
CA LYS A 245 11.95 -5.30 -6.39
C LYS A 245 13.47 -5.47 -6.53
N LEU A 246 13.94 -6.69 -6.30
CA LEU A 246 15.35 -7.03 -6.48
C LEU A 246 15.68 -7.12 -7.96
N ILE A 247 16.73 -6.44 -8.41
CA ILE A 247 17.18 -6.43 -9.79
C ILE A 247 18.66 -6.76 -9.89
N LEU A 248 19.10 -7.17 -11.07
CA LEU A 248 20.51 -7.30 -11.41
C LEU A 248 20.82 -6.29 -12.51
N HIS A 249 21.45 -5.18 -12.15
CA HIS A 249 21.84 -4.13 -13.08
C HIS A 249 23.18 -4.46 -13.73
N GLU A 250 23.25 -4.39 -15.06
CA GLU A 250 24.43 -4.79 -15.83
C GLU A 250 25.72 -4.10 -15.38
N LYS A 251 25.60 -2.82 -14.98
CA LYS A 251 26.72 -2.00 -14.51
C LYS A 251 26.95 -2.00 -12.99
N TYR A 252 25.90 -2.16 -12.19
CA TYR A 252 25.94 -1.85 -10.74
C TYR A 252 25.74 -3.09 -9.86
N GLY A 253 25.43 -4.24 -10.45
CA GLY A 253 25.29 -5.49 -9.71
C GLY A 253 23.90 -5.66 -9.12
N LEU A 254 23.84 -6.28 -7.94
CA LEU A 254 22.60 -6.74 -7.33
C LEU A 254 22.02 -5.64 -6.45
N GLU A 255 20.85 -5.13 -6.82
CA GLU A 255 20.34 -3.92 -6.17
C GLU A 255 18.82 -3.90 -6.00
N ILE A 256 18.37 -3.08 -5.05
CA ILE A 256 17.01 -2.54 -5.01
C ILE A 256 17.11 -1.05 -5.36
N VAL A 257 16.39 -0.63 -6.40
CA VAL A 257 16.34 0.76 -6.84
C VAL A 257 14.92 1.30 -6.68
N THR A 258 14.77 2.33 -5.86
CA THR A 258 13.46 2.90 -5.56
C THR A 258 13.55 4.40 -5.30
N ASP A 259 12.41 5.06 -5.31
CA ASP A 259 12.15 6.45 -4.94
C ASP A 259 11.11 6.51 -3.81
N SER A 260 10.68 5.35 -3.32
CA SER A 260 9.74 5.24 -2.21
C SER A 260 10.47 5.44 -0.87
N PRO A 261 10.17 6.51 -0.12
CA PRO A 261 10.72 6.68 1.23
C PRO A 261 10.23 5.60 2.20
N ASP A 262 9.11 4.92 1.89
CA ASP A 262 8.57 3.83 2.72
C ASP A 262 9.38 2.53 2.54
N ALA A 263 10.36 2.51 1.64
CA ALA A 263 11.20 1.35 1.38
C ALA A 263 12.29 1.10 2.44
N ILE A 264 12.51 2.05 3.36
CA ILE A 264 13.50 1.96 4.42
C ILE A 264 12.80 2.01 5.77
N LYS A 265 13.13 1.06 6.65
CA LYS A 265 12.74 1.06 8.05
C LYS A 265 13.96 0.76 8.92
N VAL A 266 14.19 1.62 9.90
CA VAL A 266 15.21 1.41 10.93
C VAL A 266 14.54 0.65 12.08
N GLN A 267 15.17 -0.44 12.54
CA GLN A 267 14.72 -1.22 13.71
C GLN A 267 15.25 -0.64 15.01
#